data_AF-A0A4Q2YA84-F1
#
_entry.id   AF-A0A4Q2YA84-F1
#
_cell.length_a   1.000
_cell.length_b   1.000
_cell.length_c   1.000
_cell.angle_alpha   90.00
_cell.angle_beta   90.00
_cell.angle_gamma   90.00
#
_symmetry.space_group_name_H-M   'P 1'
#
loop_
_entity.id
_entity.type
_entity.pdbx_description
1 polymer ?
#
loop_
_entity_poly.entity_id
_entity_poly.type
_entity_poly.pdbx_seq_one_letter_code
_entity_poly.pdbx_strand_id
1 'polypeptide(L)'
;MPAAPYFDLQVNGFAGVDFQRDDVDAAALDRAMGGLLRHGTGKILLTLITDHADVLCRRLEHFRKLRDASPLAREVIAGFHLEGPWLLPEPGYHGAHDPRRMSAPDLRMFDLFQEAAGGLLRLVTLAPELPGSPDLIAHAASRGVKTAIGHSNASDADIDAAIRAGMTLCTHVGNGVPVTLHRHDNVIQRVLARDELTAVFI
;
A
#
# COMPACT_ATOMS: atom_id res chain seq x y z
N MET A 1 16.53 -24.21 6.04
CA MET A 1 16.22 -23.12 6.99
C MET A 1 14.85 -23.44 7.61
N PRO A 2 14.57 -23.10 8.88
CA PRO A 2 13.19 -23.18 9.39
C PRO A 2 12.26 -22.40 8.44
N ALA A 3 11.01 -22.84 8.31
CA ALA A 3 10.03 -22.14 7.49
C ALA A 3 9.93 -20.68 7.97
N ALA A 4 10.08 -19.72 7.06
CA ALA A 4 9.93 -18.29 7.35
C ALA A 4 8.42 -17.99 7.42
N PRO A 5 7.82 -17.87 8.63
CA PRO A 5 6.37 -17.98 8.77
C PRO A 5 5.64 -16.66 8.51
N TYR A 6 6.35 -15.52 8.51
CA TYR A 6 5.71 -14.22 8.41
C TYR A 6 5.40 -13.83 6.98
N PHE A 7 4.22 -13.24 6.81
CA PHE A 7 3.82 -12.50 5.63
C PHE A 7 3.75 -11.03 6.03
N ASP A 8 4.64 -10.21 5.48
CA ASP A 8 4.61 -8.76 5.68
C ASP A 8 3.82 -8.06 4.56
N LEU A 9 2.79 -7.31 4.93
CA LEU A 9 1.91 -6.65 3.96
C LEU A 9 2.47 -5.30 3.48
N GLN A 10 3.51 -4.76 4.14
CA GLN A 10 3.99 -3.41 3.85
C GLN A 10 5.51 -3.29 4.05
N VAL A 11 6.27 -3.41 2.96
CA VAL A 11 7.74 -3.30 2.98
C VAL A 11 8.23 -2.36 1.88
N ASN A 12 8.67 -1.16 2.28
CA ASN A 12 9.21 -0.14 1.35
C ASN A 12 10.70 -0.35 1.04
N GLY A 13 11.39 -1.19 1.81
CA GLY A 13 12.81 -1.47 1.62
C GLY A 13 13.37 -2.39 2.71
N PHE A 14 14.51 -3.01 2.45
CA PHE A 14 15.21 -3.86 3.44
C PHE A 14 16.70 -3.99 3.13
N ALA A 15 17.51 -4.24 4.16
CA ALA A 15 18.96 -4.49 4.02
C ALA A 15 19.72 -3.44 3.20
N GLY A 16 19.38 -2.15 3.38
CA GLY A 16 20.00 -1.02 2.68
C GLY A 16 19.49 -0.79 1.26
N VAL A 17 18.44 -1.50 0.85
CA VAL A 17 17.75 -1.28 -0.44
C VAL A 17 16.43 -0.58 -0.17
N ASP A 18 16.26 0.58 -0.78
CA ASP A 18 15.02 1.36 -0.79
C ASP A 18 14.31 1.08 -2.13
N PHE A 19 13.09 0.53 -2.09
CA PHE A 19 12.34 0.19 -3.29
C PHE A 19 11.74 1.41 -4.00
N GLN A 20 11.78 2.59 -3.38
CA GLN A 20 11.40 3.84 -4.04
C GLN A 20 12.51 4.38 -4.97
N ARG A 21 13.70 3.75 -5.01
CA ARG A 21 14.79 4.14 -5.92
C ARG A 21 14.66 3.50 -7.31
N ASP A 22 15.04 4.26 -8.34
CA ASP A 22 14.96 3.82 -9.74
C ASP A 22 16.14 2.95 -10.19
N ASP A 23 17.19 2.85 -9.38
CA ASP A 23 18.45 2.17 -9.70
C ASP A 23 18.63 0.81 -8.99
N VAL A 24 17.56 0.25 -8.41
CA VAL A 24 17.61 -1.08 -7.78
C VAL A 24 17.83 -2.16 -8.84
N ASP A 25 18.92 -2.92 -8.72
CA ASP A 25 19.24 -4.03 -9.63
C ASP A 25 18.85 -5.41 -9.05
N ALA A 26 19.02 -6.47 -9.84
CA ALA A 26 18.70 -7.83 -9.43
C ALA A 26 19.50 -8.28 -8.18
N ALA A 27 20.77 -7.91 -8.10
CA ALA A 27 21.61 -8.27 -6.96
C ALA A 27 21.14 -7.55 -5.67
N ALA A 28 20.72 -6.30 -5.77
CA ALA A 28 20.14 -5.55 -4.68
C ALA A 28 18.82 -6.16 -4.22
N LEU A 29 17.93 -6.50 -5.15
CA LEU A 29 16.67 -7.15 -4.83
C LEU A 29 16.91 -8.47 -4.10
N ASP A 30 17.79 -9.34 -4.61
CA ASP A 30 18.10 -10.63 -3.97
C ASP A 30 18.74 -10.47 -2.58
N ARG A 31 19.59 -9.44 -2.38
CA ARG A 31 20.11 -9.13 -1.05
C ARG A 31 18.99 -8.77 -0.07
N ALA A 32 18.02 -7.95 -0.50
CA ALA A 32 16.87 -7.59 0.32
C ALA A 32 16.01 -8.82 0.65
N MET A 33 15.69 -9.66 -0.35
CA MET A 33 14.88 -10.87 -0.17
C MET A 33 15.56 -11.90 0.74
N GLY A 34 16.86 -12.13 0.54
CA GLY A 34 17.64 -12.97 1.44
C GLY A 34 17.73 -12.39 2.85
N GLY A 35 17.75 -11.06 2.98
CA GLY A 35 17.67 -10.35 4.25
C GLY A 35 16.37 -10.61 5.00
N LEU A 36 15.23 -10.47 4.31
CA LEU A 36 13.90 -10.72 4.86
C LEU A 36 13.75 -12.18 5.34
N LEU A 37 14.19 -13.15 4.54
CA LEU A 37 14.18 -14.56 4.92
C LEU A 37 15.00 -14.84 6.18
N ARG A 38 16.19 -14.23 6.30
CA ARG A 38 17.04 -14.36 7.50
C ARG A 38 16.38 -13.80 8.75
N HIS A 39 15.43 -12.87 8.62
CA HIS A 39 14.64 -12.30 9.72
C HIS A 39 13.26 -12.97 9.87
N GLY A 40 13.00 -14.08 9.17
CA GLY A 40 11.78 -14.87 9.30
C GLY A 40 10.61 -14.42 8.42
N THR A 41 10.79 -13.40 7.56
CA THR A 41 9.77 -12.95 6.63
C THR A 41 9.84 -13.74 5.33
N GLY A 42 8.89 -14.66 5.15
CA GLY A 42 8.84 -15.58 4.02
C GLY A 42 8.13 -15.02 2.80
N LYS A 43 7.18 -14.11 3.02
CA LYS A 43 6.43 -13.43 1.97
C LYS A 43 6.30 -11.95 2.27
N ILE A 44 6.32 -11.14 1.23
CA ILE A 44 6.01 -9.72 1.33
C ILE A 44 5.03 -9.27 0.25
N LEU A 45 4.36 -8.14 0.50
CA LEU A 45 4.03 -7.21 -0.57
C LEU A 45 5.14 -6.17 -0.66
N LEU A 46 5.74 -6.02 -1.84
CA LEU A 46 6.70 -4.95 -2.09
C LEU A 46 5.92 -3.64 -2.22
N THR A 47 6.21 -2.67 -1.34
CA THR A 47 5.44 -1.43 -1.24
C THR A 47 6.13 -0.28 -1.93
N LEU A 48 5.41 0.41 -2.82
CA LEU A 48 5.81 1.70 -3.36
C LEU A 48 4.91 2.79 -2.76
N ILE A 49 5.50 3.93 -2.41
CA ILE A 49 4.78 5.09 -1.88
C ILE A 49 4.44 6.09 -2.99
N THR A 50 3.54 7.03 -2.70
CA THR A 50 3.12 8.13 -3.58
C THR A 50 4.23 8.68 -4.48
N ASP A 51 3.99 8.64 -5.78
CA ASP A 51 4.77 9.30 -6.81
C ASP A 51 3.86 9.65 -7.99
N HIS A 52 4.40 10.30 -9.03
CA HIS A 52 3.69 10.51 -10.28
C HIS A 52 3.34 9.16 -10.93
N ALA A 53 2.18 9.09 -11.59
CA ALA A 53 1.65 7.84 -12.14
C ALA A 53 2.61 7.17 -13.13
N ASP A 54 3.29 7.95 -13.97
CA ASP A 54 4.28 7.42 -14.93
C ASP A 54 5.50 6.81 -14.22
N VAL A 55 5.93 7.40 -13.10
CA VAL A 55 7.02 6.88 -12.26
C VAL A 55 6.60 5.57 -11.59
N LEU A 56 5.41 5.53 -10.99
CA LEU A 56 4.88 4.32 -10.35
C LEU A 56 4.73 3.17 -11.35
N CYS A 57 4.18 3.43 -12.55
CA CYS A 57 4.10 2.41 -13.61
C CYS A 57 5.49 1.86 -13.96
N ARG A 58 6.48 2.73 -14.18
CA ARG A 58 7.85 2.29 -14.47
C ARG A 58 8.44 1.43 -13.36
N ARG A 59 8.25 1.81 -12.09
CA ARG A 59 8.74 1.02 -10.94
C ARG A 59 8.04 -0.32 -10.82
N LEU A 60 6.72 -0.37 -10.96
CA LEU A 60 5.96 -1.61 -10.95
C LEU A 60 6.44 -2.57 -12.05
N GLU A 61 6.61 -2.07 -13.27
CA GLU A 61 7.15 -2.88 -14.37
C GLU A 61 8.56 -3.37 -14.09
N HIS A 62 9.41 -2.51 -13.54
CA HIS A 62 10.79 -2.82 -13.21
C HIS A 62 10.88 -3.93 -12.16
N PHE A 63 10.22 -3.76 -11.02
CA PHE A 63 10.21 -4.78 -9.96
C PHE A 63 9.53 -6.06 -10.40
N ARG A 64 8.49 -6.00 -11.24
CA ARG A 64 7.89 -7.20 -11.85
C ARG A 64 8.93 -7.96 -12.68
N LYS A 65 9.68 -7.28 -13.56
CA LYS A 65 10.72 -7.89 -14.38
C LYS A 65 11.84 -8.50 -13.52
N LEU A 66 12.32 -7.78 -12.50
CA LEU A 66 13.34 -8.30 -11.58
C LEU A 66 12.84 -9.52 -10.80
N ARG A 67 11.61 -9.45 -10.27
CA ARG A 67 10.95 -10.57 -9.60
C ARG A 67 10.86 -11.79 -10.51
N ASP A 68 10.48 -11.59 -11.78
CA ASP A 68 10.32 -12.69 -12.72
C ASP A 68 11.66 -13.30 -13.17
N ALA A 69 12.75 -12.54 -13.10
CA ALA A 69 14.09 -13.02 -13.42
C ALA A 69 14.81 -13.73 -12.26
N SER A 70 14.38 -13.52 -11.01
CA SER A 70 14.99 -14.13 -9.82
C SER A 70 14.07 -15.16 -9.17
N PRO A 71 14.50 -16.44 -9.03
CA PRO A 71 13.76 -17.44 -8.28
C PRO A 71 13.50 -17.03 -6.82
N LEU A 72 14.50 -16.41 -6.17
CA LEU A 72 14.41 -15.94 -4.79
C LEU A 72 13.38 -14.81 -4.66
N ALA A 73 13.44 -13.81 -5.55
CA ALA A 73 12.48 -12.71 -5.52
C ALA A 73 11.06 -13.18 -5.85
N ARG A 74 10.90 -14.11 -6.80
CA ARG A 74 9.59 -14.73 -7.10
C ARG A 74 9.04 -15.49 -5.89
N GLU A 75 9.91 -16.15 -5.13
CA GLU A 75 9.53 -16.85 -3.90
C GLU A 75 9.08 -15.86 -2.83
N VAL A 76 9.81 -14.78 -2.57
CA VAL A 76 9.50 -13.88 -1.44
C VAL A 76 8.44 -12.83 -1.77
N ILE A 77 8.42 -12.28 -2.99
CA ILE A 77 7.48 -11.21 -3.38
C ILE A 77 6.17 -11.84 -3.86
N ALA A 78 5.14 -11.80 -3.02
CA ALA A 78 3.81 -12.32 -3.33
C ALA A 78 3.01 -11.37 -4.25
N GLY A 79 3.37 -10.09 -4.26
CA GLY A 79 2.77 -9.07 -5.10
C GLY A 79 3.23 -7.68 -4.68
N PHE A 80 2.49 -6.67 -5.13
CA PHE A 80 2.76 -5.26 -4.85
C PHE A 80 1.69 -4.65 -3.97
N HIS A 81 2.13 -3.67 -3.18
CA HIS A 81 1.28 -2.74 -2.44
C HIS A 81 1.59 -1.33 -2.96
N LEU A 82 0.55 -0.57 -3.33
CA LEU A 82 0.67 0.86 -3.55
C LEU A 82 0.13 1.61 -2.34
N GLU A 83 0.98 2.37 -1.67
CA GLU A 83 0.59 3.25 -0.59
C GLU A 83 0.40 4.67 -1.15
N GLY A 84 -0.83 4.99 -1.55
CA GLY A 84 -1.16 6.15 -2.37
C GLY A 84 -1.23 5.83 -3.87
N PRO A 85 -1.32 6.84 -4.75
CA PRO A 85 -1.16 8.28 -4.49
C PRO A 85 -2.42 9.00 -3.99
N TRP A 86 -3.54 8.29 -3.80
CA TRP A 86 -4.85 8.85 -3.43
C TRP A 86 -4.98 9.06 -1.91
N LEU A 87 -4.15 9.93 -1.35
CA LEU A 87 -4.04 10.21 0.09
C LEU A 87 -4.37 11.69 0.39
N LEU A 88 -4.57 12.03 1.66
CA LEU A 88 -4.74 13.42 2.08
C LEU A 88 -3.40 14.18 2.09
N PRO A 89 -3.30 15.35 1.42
CA PRO A 89 -2.08 16.14 1.33
C PRO A 89 -1.80 16.99 2.58
N GLU A 90 -2.75 17.13 3.50
CA GLU A 90 -2.61 18.03 4.65
C GLU A 90 -1.62 17.49 5.71
N PRO A 91 -0.96 18.39 6.48
CA PRO A 91 0.00 18.00 7.51
C PRO A 91 -0.56 17.01 8.52
N GLY A 92 0.24 16.00 8.86
CA GLY A 92 -0.17 14.86 9.68
C GLY A 92 -0.52 13.67 8.80
N TYR A 93 -1.45 13.83 7.86
CA TYR A 93 -1.87 12.74 6.97
C TYR A 93 -0.78 12.36 5.99
N HIS A 94 -0.22 13.32 5.25
CA HIS A 94 0.71 12.97 4.17
C HIS A 94 1.99 12.28 4.68
N GLY A 95 2.38 12.50 5.96
CA GLY A 95 3.56 11.87 6.55
C GLY A 95 4.81 12.03 5.68
N ALA A 96 5.42 10.90 5.31
CA ALA A 96 6.60 10.86 4.43
C ALA A 96 6.30 11.01 2.93
N HIS A 97 5.03 11.01 2.52
CA HIS A 97 4.62 11.16 1.13
C HIS A 97 4.74 12.63 0.69
N ASP A 98 5.19 12.87 -0.54
CA ASP A 98 5.24 14.21 -1.13
C ASP A 98 3.82 14.65 -1.55
N PRO A 99 3.20 15.65 -0.88
CA PRO A 99 1.83 16.06 -1.17
C PRO A 99 1.63 16.53 -2.61
N ARG A 100 2.69 17.04 -3.25
CA ARG A 100 2.66 17.53 -4.64
C ARG A 100 2.51 16.42 -5.68
N ARG A 101 2.68 15.17 -5.26
CA ARG A 101 2.56 13.98 -6.11
C ARG A 101 1.27 13.20 -5.86
N MET A 102 0.44 13.66 -4.92
CA MET A 102 -0.88 13.08 -4.68
C MET A 102 -1.87 13.48 -5.76
N SER A 103 -2.86 12.63 -5.99
CA SER A 103 -3.89 12.84 -6.99
C SER A 103 -5.26 12.44 -6.45
N ALA A 104 -6.32 12.88 -7.13
CA ALA A 104 -7.67 12.39 -6.86
C ALA A 104 -7.81 10.93 -7.34
N PRO A 105 -8.69 10.12 -6.69
CA PRO A 105 -9.03 8.78 -7.15
C PRO A 105 -9.36 8.76 -8.66
N ASP A 106 -8.71 7.86 -9.40
CA ASP A 106 -8.91 7.71 -10.85
C ASP A 106 -8.83 6.23 -11.23
N LEU A 107 -9.94 5.70 -11.75
CA LEU A 107 -10.09 4.31 -12.14
C LEU A 107 -9.14 3.93 -13.28
N ARG A 108 -8.87 4.85 -14.22
CA ARG A 108 -7.94 4.62 -15.32
C ARG A 108 -6.51 4.56 -14.80
N MET A 109 -6.17 5.44 -13.86
CA MET A 109 -4.87 5.42 -13.21
C MET A 109 -4.64 4.10 -12.44
N PHE A 110 -5.67 3.62 -11.73
CA PHE A 110 -5.63 2.29 -11.12
C PHE A 110 -5.38 1.18 -12.15
N ASP A 111 -6.11 1.18 -13.28
CA ASP A 111 -5.96 0.16 -14.32
C ASP A 111 -4.53 0.16 -14.91
N LEU A 112 -3.93 1.35 -15.12
CA LEU A 112 -2.53 1.48 -15.54
C LEU A 112 -1.56 0.84 -14.53
N PHE A 113 -1.78 1.06 -13.23
CA PHE A 113 -0.96 0.43 -12.19
C PHE A 113 -1.13 -1.09 -12.17
N GLN A 114 -2.36 -1.59 -12.28
CA GLN A 114 -2.63 -3.03 -12.32
C GLN A 114 -1.95 -3.69 -13.53
N GLU A 115 -2.00 -3.04 -14.69
CA GLU A 115 -1.35 -3.48 -15.92
C GLU A 115 0.18 -3.48 -15.80
N ALA A 116 0.77 -2.38 -15.32
CA ALA A 116 2.21 -2.27 -15.08
C ALA A 116 2.74 -3.34 -14.12
N ALA A 117 1.95 -3.64 -13.07
CA ALA A 117 2.20 -4.71 -12.12
C ALA A 117 2.01 -6.13 -12.71
N GLY A 118 1.52 -6.27 -13.95
CA GLY A 118 1.21 -7.56 -14.56
C GLY A 118 0.15 -8.35 -13.78
N GLY A 119 -0.82 -7.65 -13.19
CA GLY A 119 -1.85 -8.24 -12.34
C GLY A 119 -1.39 -8.63 -10.92
N LEU A 120 -0.17 -8.26 -10.53
CA LEU A 120 0.39 -8.58 -9.20
C LEU A 120 0.17 -7.49 -8.14
N LEU A 121 -0.51 -6.39 -8.46
CA LEU A 121 -0.94 -5.43 -7.44
C LEU A 121 -2.04 -6.10 -6.60
N ARG A 122 -1.80 -6.18 -5.28
CA ARG A 122 -2.63 -6.93 -4.32
C ARG A 122 -3.27 -6.04 -3.27
N LEU A 123 -2.64 -4.92 -2.96
CA LEU A 123 -3.09 -4.00 -1.93
C LEU A 123 -2.93 -2.56 -2.41
N VAL A 124 -3.92 -1.71 -2.13
CA VAL A 124 -3.87 -0.27 -2.31
C VAL A 124 -4.27 0.42 -1.02
N THR A 125 -3.45 1.34 -0.53
CA THR A 125 -3.84 2.27 0.55
C THR A 125 -4.34 3.58 -0.06
N LEU A 126 -5.51 4.03 0.39
CA LEU A 126 -6.09 5.30 -0.02
C LEU A 126 -6.90 5.96 1.12
N ALA A 127 -7.14 7.27 0.98
CA ALA A 127 -8.04 8.03 1.85
C ALA A 127 -9.50 7.88 1.35
N PRO A 128 -10.40 7.22 2.11
CA PRO A 128 -11.77 6.96 1.66
C PRO A 128 -12.66 8.21 1.56
N GLU A 129 -12.29 9.31 2.21
CA GLU A 129 -13.02 10.59 2.17
C GLU A 129 -12.81 11.40 0.89
N LEU A 130 -11.87 10.99 0.02
CA LEU A 130 -11.65 11.66 -1.25
C LEU A 130 -12.83 11.39 -2.22
N PRO A 131 -13.30 12.40 -2.99
CA PRO A 131 -14.31 12.19 -4.01
C PRO A 131 -13.88 11.11 -5.02
N GLY A 132 -14.73 10.11 -5.24
CA GLY A 132 -14.46 8.98 -6.14
C GLY A 132 -13.80 7.77 -5.46
N SER A 133 -13.42 7.85 -4.18
CA SER A 133 -12.84 6.72 -3.45
C SER A 133 -13.75 5.48 -3.44
N PRO A 134 -15.07 5.56 -3.14
CA PRO A 134 -15.93 4.38 -3.19
C PRO A 134 -15.94 3.66 -4.55
N ASP A 135 -15.94 4.41 -5.66
CA ASP A 135 -15.90 3.83 -7.01
C ASP A 135 -14.56 3.14 -7.28
N LEU A 136 -13.45 3.77 -6.90
CA LEU A 136 -12.12 3.19 -7.03
C LEU A 136 -11.96 1.93 -6.17
N ILE A 137 -12.52 1.93 -4.95
CA ILE A 137 -12.51 0.77 -4.04
C ILE A 137 -13.27 -0.40 -4.66
N ALA A 138 -14.49 -0.17 -5.13
CA ALA A 138 -15.30 -1.20 -5.78
C ALA A 138 -14.61 -1.73 -7.04
N HIS A 139 -13.98 -0.84 -7.82
CA HIS A 139 -13.22 -1.20 -9.02
C HIS A 139 -12.01 -2.07 -8.71
N ALA A 140 -11.25 -1.75 -7.67
CA ALA A 140 -10.12 -2.55 -7.19
C ALA A 140 -10.58 -3.92 -6.65
N ALA A 141 -11.63 -3.93 -5.84
CA ALA A 141 -12.20 -5.16 -5.26
C ALA A 141 -12.70 -6.12 -6.35
N SER A 142 -13.35 -5.60 -7.41
CA SER A 142 -13.80 -6.41 -8.55
C SER A 142 -12.67 -7.12 -9.31
N ARG A 143 -11.41 -6.65 -9.13
CA ARG A 143 -10.19 -7.24 -9.71
C ARG A 143 -9.39 -8.08 -8.71
N GLY A 144 -9.96 -8.34 -7.53
CA GLY A 144 -9.31 -9.10 -6.47
C GLY A 144 -8.18 -8.35 -5.76
N VAL A 145 -8.15 -7.02 -5.85
CA VAL A 145 -7.20 -6.17 -5.13
C VAL A 145 -7.85 -5.70 -3.84
N LYS A 146 -7.14 -5.86 -2.72
CA LYS A 146 -7.58 -5.36 -1.42
C LYS A 146 -7.30 -3.87 -1.30
N THR A 147 -8.15 -3.17 -0.55
CA THR A 147 -7.93 -1.76 -0.23
C THR A 147 -7.85 -1.55 1.28
N ALA A 148 -7.05 -0.56 1.66
CA ALA A 148 -6.83 -0.18 3.04
C ALA A 148 -7.04 1.33 3.25
N ILE A 149 -7.68 1.70 4.36
CA ILE A 149 -7.70 3.09 4.85
C ILE A 149 -6.28 3.45 5.28
N GLY A 150 -5.80 4.64 4.92
CA GLY A 150 -4.56 5.20 5.46
C GLY A 150 -4.41 6.65 5.04
N HIS A 151 -3.59 7.41 5.78
CA HIS A 151 -3.34 8.83 5.49
C HIS A 151 -4.66 9.62 5.37
N SER A 152 -5.50 9.50 6.39
CA SER A 152 -6.92 9.83 6.35
C SER A 152 -7.42 10.36 7.69
N ASN A 153 -8.47 11.18 7.65
CA ASN A 153 -9.31 11.58 8.77
C ASN A 153 -10.79 11.29 8.52
N ALA A 154 -11.07 10.20 7.81
CA ALA A 154 -12.41 9.80 7.38
C ALA A 154 -13.46 9.88 8.50
N SER A 155 -14.63 10.41 8.16
CA SER A 155 -15.81 10.35 9.03
C SER A 155 -16.38 8.93 9.06
N ASP A 156 -17.29 8.65 9.99
CA ASP A 156 -18.01 7.37 10.01
C ASP A 156 -18.72 7.10 8.67
N ALA A 157 -19.30 8.13 8.05
CA ALA A 157 -20.00 7.99 6.77
C ALA A 157 -19.05 7.58 5.63
N ASP A 158 -17.84 8.14 5.60
CA ASP A 158 -16.82 7.83 4.60
C ASP A 158 -16.33 6.39 4.77
N ILE A 159 -16.06 5.98 6.02
CA ILE A 159 -15.62 4.63 6.37
C ILE A 159 -16.70 3.61 5.98
N ASP A 160 -17.95 3.85 6.36
CA ASP A 160 -19.06 2.95 6.05
C ASP A 160 -19.29 2.83 4.54
N ALA A 161 -19.13 3.93 3.79
CA ALA A 161 -19.19 3.91 2.33
C ALA A 161 -18.05 3.09 1.72
N ALA A 162 -16.83 3.22 2.25
CA ALA A 162 -15.68 2.45 1.80
C ALA A 162 -15.83 0.95 2.10
N ILE A 163 -16.35 0.58 3.28
CA ILE A 163 -16.65 -0.81 3.64
C ILE A 163 -17.70 -1.39 2.67
N ARG A 164 -18.80 -0.66 2.40
CA ARG A 164 -19.82 -1.08 1.42
C ARG A 164 -19.24 -1.25 0.01
N ALA A 165 -18.24 -0.46 -0.36
CA ALA A 165 -17.54 -0.59 -1.63
C ALA A 165 -16.55 -1.77 -1.68
N GLY A 166 -16.23 -2.39 -0.54
CA GLY A 166 -15.36 -3.57 -0.45
C GLY A 166 -14.00 -3.35 0.25
N MET A 167 -13.83 -2.25 0.96
CA MET A 167 -12.63 -2.01 1.78
C MET A 167 -12.58 -2.94 2.99
N THR A 168 -11.40 -3.50 3.29
CA THR A 168 -11.27 -4.52 4.35
C THR A 168 -10.08 -4.32 5.29
N LEU A 169 -9.24 -3.30 5.08
CA LEU A 169 -8.03 -3.10 5.88
C LEU A 169 -7.87 -1.64 6.37
N CYS A 170 -7.04 -1.47 7.38
CA CYS A 170 -6.45 -0.19 7.76
C CYS A 170 -4.93 -0.32 7.80
N THR A 171 -4.24 0.58 7.11
CA THR A 171 -2.78 0.67 7.04
C THR A 171 -2.26 1.30 8.33
N HIS A 172 -1.21 0.70 8.91
CA HIS A 172 -0.42 1.20 10.06
C HIS A 172 -1.18 2.04 11.10
N VAL A 173 -2.29 1.50 11.62
CA VAL A 173 -3.25 2.20 12.49
C VAL A 173 -2.56 2.99 13.59
N GLY A 174 -2.80 4.31 13.59
CA GLY A 174 -2.16 5.28 14.49
C GLY A 174 -1.13 6.18 13.81
N ASN A 175 -0.68 5.83 12.60
CA ASN A 175 0.20 6.65 11.76
C ASN A 175 -0.58 7.30 10.60
N GLY A 176 -0.03 8.36 10.00
CA GLY A 176 -0.72 9.10 8.93
C GLY A 176 -2.08 9.68 9.36
N VAL A 177 -2.21 10.06 10.63
CA VAL A 177 -3.41 10.64 11.25
C VAL A 177 -3.20 12.14 11.51
N PRO A 178 -4.21 12.94 11.91
CA PRO A 178 -4.02 14.36 12.16
C PRO A 178 -2.97 14.61 13.25
N VAL A 179 -2.18 15.69 13.12
CA VAL A 179 -1.16 16.09 14.11
C VAL A 179 -1.76 16.28 15.50
N THR A 180 -2.98 16.82 15.57
CA THR A 180 -3.74 16.95 16.82
C THR A 180 -4.95 16.04 16.74
N LEU A 181 -4.99 15.05 17.63
CA LEU A 181 -6.06 14.05 17.68
C LEU A 181 -7.01 14.36 18.84
N HIS A 182 -8.30 14.49 18.55
CA HIS A 182 -9.29 14.66 19.62
C HIS A 182 -9.48 13.34 20.38
N ARG A 183 -9.54 13.39 21.72
CA ARG A 183 -9.50 12.21 22.60
C ARG A 183 -10.57 11.16 22.28
N HIS A 184 -11.80 11.60 22.02
CA HIS A 184 -12.97 10.73 21.91
C HIS A 184 -13.55 10.65 20.50
N ASP A 185 -13.12 11.53 19.59
CA ASP A 185 -13.64 11.58 18.23
C ASP A 185 -12.47 11.70 17.26
N ASN A 186 -12.00 10.56 16.79
CA ASN A 186 -10.85 10.52 15.89
C ASN A 186 -10.89 9.28 15.01
N VAL A 187 -10.18 9.36 13.89
CA VAL A 187 -10.13 8.30 12.87
C VAL A 187 -9.69 6.95 13.45
N ILE A 188 -8.78 6.92 14.44
CA ILE A 188 -8.31 5.67 15.06
C ILE A 188 -9.47 4.96 15.75
N GLN A 189 -10.26 5.68 16.57
CA GLN A 189 -11.42 5.10 17.25
C GLN A 189 -12.49 4.67 16.25
N ARG A 190 -12.72 5.47 15.20
CA ARG A 190 -13.74 5.15 14.18
C ARG A 190 -13.38 3.87 13.42
N VAL A 191 -12.12 3.68 13.01
CA VAL A 191 -11.72 2.45 12.30
C VAL A 191 -11.65 1.23 13.22
N LEU A 192 -11.22 1.39 14.47
CA LEU A 192 -11.20 0.29 15.44
C LEU A 192 -12.60 -0.15 15.88
N ALA A 193 -13.62 0.67 15.66
CA ALA A 193 -15.01 0.35 15.92
C ALA A 193 -15.71 -0.41 14.77
N ARG A 194 -14.96 -0.90 13.77
CA ARG A 194 -15.51 -1.64 12.62
C ARG A 194 -14.95 -3.06 12.55
N ASP A 195 -15.82 -4.04 12.78
CA ASP A 195 -15.46 -5.47 12.74
C ASP A 195 -15.12 -5.94 11.31
N GLU A 196 -15.55 -5.19 10.30
CA GLU A 196 -15.30 -5.46 8.88
C GLU A 196 -13.87 -5.13 8.45
N LEU A 197 -13.14 -4.35 9.25
CA LEU A 197 -11.79 -3.88 8.93
C LEU A 197 -10.74 -4.61 9.75
N THR A 198 -9.69 -5.08 9.08
CA THR A 198 -8.49 -5.60 9.73
C THR A 198 -7.50 -4.47 9.97
N ALA A 199 -7.22 -4.18 11.24
CA ALA A 199 -6.17 -3.23 11.63
C ALA A 199 -4.78 -3.85 11.40
N VAL A 200 -3.95 -3.16 10.62
CA VAL A 200 -2.53 -3.49 10.42
C VAL A 200 -1.67 -2.47 11.18
N PHE A 201 -0.61 -2.94 11.83
CA PHE A 201 0.34 -2.12 12.60
C PHE A 201 1.75 -2.32 12.05
N ILE A 202 2.61 -1.32 12.24
CA ILE A 202 4.06 -1.33 11.92
C ILE A 202 4.87 -0.97 13.17
#